data_AF-A0A514ZXQ9-F1
#
_entry.id   AF-A0A514ZXQ9-F1
#
_cell.length_a   1.000
_cell.length_b   1.000
_cell.length_c   1.000
_cell.angle_alpha   90.00
_cell.angle_beta   90.00
_cell.angle_gamma   90.00
#
_symmetry.space_group_name_H-M   'P 1'
#
loop_
_entity.id
_entity.type
_entity.pdbx_description
1 polymer ?
#
loop_
_entity_poly.entity_id
_entity_poly.type
_entity_poly.pdbx_seq_one_letter_code
_entity_poly.pdbx_strand_id
1 'polypeptide(L)'
;MATFGERIANFFGGTDTETQEGLKGLFVNELKDIYYAEKQAVDALGEQADASTTDEVRNAFLHHQEETRNHVARLEQVFSSIGVDAEEGSCDAIDGLVDDAQRVVSNTDSGSLTRDAGLIIAGQKVEHHEIASYGSAVTLAQVLGYQQAARLLEQTLNEEKNADKKLTTLAESFVNSRASSEDSGSSYRNDDDADDFNKWGVVNPDGTRYDDPTRSSNSTGTTYSGNTSTPLAGTSGI
;
A
#
# COMPACT_ATOMS: atom_id res chain seq x y z
N MET A 1 30.90 -28.61 -18.27
CA MET A 1 29.54 -28.12 -18.57
C MET A 1 28.56 -29.19 -18.16
N ALA A 2 27.52 -28.84 -17.38
CA ALA A 2 26.51 -29.82 -16.96
C ALA A 2 25.72 -30.35 -18.17
N THR A 3 25.43 -31.65 -18.14
CA THR A 3 24.71 -32.35 -19.20
C THR A 3 23.23 -31.94 -19.24
N PHE A 4 22.56 -32.15 -20.38
CA PHE A 4 21.14 -31.86 -20.53
C PHE A 4 20.26 -32.63 -19.52
N GLY A 5 20.69 -33.84 -19.14
CA GLY A 5 20.03 -34.65 -18.10
C GLY A 5 20.18 -34.06 -16.69
N GLU A 6 21.36 -33.54 -16.34
CA GLU A 6 21.59 -32.83 -15.07
C GLU A 6 20.78 -31.54 -14.97
N ARG A 7 20.55 -30.84 -16.10
CA ARG A 7 19.71 -29.64 -16.14
C ARG A 7 18.24 -29.93 -15.88
N ILE A 8 17.72 -31.06 -16.36
CA ILE A 8 16.33 -31.49 -16.09
C ILE A 8 16.20 -31.98 -14.65
N ALA A 9 17.18 -32.71 -14.14
CA ALA A 9 17.20 -33.15 -12.74
C ALA A 9 17.26 -31.96 -11.77
N ASN A 10 18.01 -30.90 -12.09
CA ASN A 10 18.03 -29.67 -11.27
C ASN A 10 16.72 -28.87 -11.38
N PHE A 11 16.07 -28.85 -12.55
CA PHE A 11 14.79 -28.16 -12.74
C PHE A 11 13.64 -28.79 -11.92
N PHE A 12 13.63 -30.12 -11.75
CA PHE A 12 12.65 -30.82 -10.92
C PHE A 12 13.15 -31.16 -9.50
N GLY A 13 14.43 -30.95 -9.22
CA GLY A 13 15.13 -31.41 -8.01
C GLY A 13 15.40 -30.35 -6.96
N GLY A 14 14.99 -29.09 -7.18
CA GLY A 14 14.88 -28.06 -6.14
C GLY A 14 16.11 -27.92 -5.25
N THR A 15 17.30 -27.74 -5.83
CA THR A 15 18.52 -27.38 -5.07
C THR A 15 18.99 -25.97 -5.40
N ASP A 16 18.06 -25.06 -5.71
CA ASP A 16 18.37 -23.64 -5.83
C ASP A 16 18.52 -23.05 -4.43
N THR A 17 19.72 -23.15 -3.87
CA THR A 17 20.07 -22.55 -2.57
C THR A 17 20.16 -21.01 -2.67
N GLU A 18 19.92 -20.43 -3.85
CA GLU A 18 19.74 -18.99 -4.09
C GLU A 18 18.27 -18.54 -3.94
N THR A 19 17.31 -19.46 -3.74
CA THR A 19 15.87 -19.17 -3.60
C THR A 19 15.41 -18.83 -2.18
N GLN A 20 16.17 -17.99 -1.45
CA GLN A 20 15.47 -17.10 -0.50
C GLN A 20 14.48 -16.16 -1.24
N GLU A 21 14.62 -16.00 -2.58
CA GLU A 21 13.79 -15.14 -3.44
C GLU A 21 12.43 -15.71 -3.90
N GLY A 22 12.03 -16.92 -3.49
CA GLY A 22 10.74 -17.51 -3.88
C GLY A 22 9.51 -16.84 -3.23
N LEU A 23 8.33 -17.46 -3.33
CA LEU A 23 7.09 -16.96 -2.72
C LEU A 23 7.21 -16.72 -1.20
N LYS A 24 8.05 -17.52 -0.52
CA LYS A 24 8.38 -17.31 0.91
C LYS A 24 9.15 -16.01 1.13
N GLY A 25 10.12 -15.69 0.28
CA GLY A 25 10.87 -14.43 0.33
C GLY A 25 9.96 -13.23 0.11
N LEU A 26 9.11 -13.29 -0.91
CA LEU A 26 8.09 -12.27 -1.16
C LEU A 26 7.19 -12.08 0.07
N PHE A 27 6.70 -13.17 0.67
CA PHE A 27 5.87 -13.09 1.87
C PHE A 27 6.62 -12.47 3.06
N VAL A 28 7.87 -12.83 3.29
CA VAL A 28 8.68 -12.25 4.37
C VAL A 28 8.92 -10.75 4.12
N ASN A 29 9.24 -10.35 2.90
CA ASN A 29 9.43 -8.93 2.56
C ASN A 29 8.13 -8.14 2.75
N GLU A 30 7.00 -8.67 2.30
CA GLU A 30 5.68 -8.05 2.53
C GLU A 30 5.41 -7.86 4.04
N LEU A 31 5.72 -8.86 4.87
CA LEU A 31 5.58 -8.72 6.33
C LEU A 31 6.49 -7.63 6.92
N LYS A 32 7.70 -7.47 6.38
CA LYS A 32 8.65 -6.43 6.83
C LYS A 32 8.15 -5.03 6.47
N ASP A 33 7.58 -4.89 5.27
CA ASP A 33 7.03 -3.61 4.80
C ASP A 33 5.75 -3.24 5.58
N ILE A 34 4.86 -4.20 5.84
CA ILE A 34 3.70 -4.01 6.72
C ILE A 34 4.15 -3.66 8.14
N TYR A 35 5.16 -4.34 8.69
CA TYR A 35 5.64 -4.06 10.05
C TYR A 35 6.23 -2.65 10.19
N TYR A 36 6.92 -2.17 9.15
CA TYR A 36 7.33 -0.78 9.07
C TYR A 36 6.12 0.16 9.00
N ALA A 37 5.16 -0.12 8.10
CA ALA A 37 3.97 0.72 7.92
C ALA A 37 3.16 0.90 9.20
N GLU A 38 2.92 -0.18 9.94
CA GLU A 38 2.19 -0.16 11.22
C GLU A 38 2.88 0.70 12.27
N LYS A 39 4.21 0.67 12.34
CA LYS A 39 4.96 1.53 13.27
C LYS A 39 4.84 3.00 12.91
N GLN A 40 4.92 3.33 11.63
CA GLN A 40 4.72 4.71 11.16
C GLN A 40 3.27 5.16 11.41
N ALA A 41 2.29 4.27 11.20
CA ALA A 41 0.88 4.53 11.44
C ALA A 41 0.58 4.85 12.91
N VAL A 42 1.22 4.18 13.89
CA VAL A 42 1.02 4.48 15.31
C VAL A 42 1.28 5.96 15.62
N ASP A 43 2.39 6.51 15.13
CA ASP A 43 2.73 7.91 15.40
C ASP A 43 1.80 8.85 14.60
N ALA A 44 1.59 8.58 13.32
CA ALA A 44 0.71 9.37 12.45
C ALA A 44 -0.73 9.46 12.99
N LEU A 45 -1.29 8.36 13.50
CA LEU A 45 -2.63 8.34 14.08
C LEU A 45 -2.74 9.22 15.34
N GLY A 46 -1.66 9.31 16.12
CA GLY A 46 -1.57 10.23 17.25
C GLY A 46 -1.62 11.69 16.79
N GLU A 47 -0.83 12.02 15.77
CA GLU A 47 -0.79 13.36 15.18
C GLU A 47 -2.14 13.75 14.56
N GLN A 48 -2.79 12.83 13.84
CA GLN A 48 -4.13 13.05 13.27
C GLN A 48 -5.19 13.25 14.35
N ALA A 49 -5.12 12.48 15.45
CA ALA A 49 -6.01 12.65 16.59
C ALA A 49 -5.85 14.03 17.24
N ASP A 50 -4.62 14.51 17.41
CA ASP A 50 -4.34 15.83 17.99
C ASP A 50 -4.72 16.98 17.04
N ALA A 51 -4.65 16.75 15.72
CA ALA A 51 -5.07 17.73 14.72
C ALA A 51 -6.59 17.78 14.49
N SER A 52 -7.33 16.76 14.93
CA SER A 52 -8.78 16.64 14.73
C SER A 52 -9.57 17.71 15.50
N THR A 53 -10.64 18.19 14.90
CA THR A 53 -11.54 19.21 15.42
C THR A 53 -12.65 18.59 16.29
N THR A 54 -13.26 17.51 15.82
CA THR A 54 -14.38 16.86 16.53
C THR A 54 -13.91 15.71 17.42
N ASP A 55 -14.57 15.54 18.57
CA ASP A 55 -14.28 14.46 19.50
C ASP A 55 -14.50 13.09 18.84
N GLU A 56 -15.49 12.97 17.94
CA GLU A 56 -15.78 11.72 17.24
C GLU A 56 -14.63 11.30 16.31
N VAL A 57 -14.07 12.23 15.53
CA VAL A 57 -12.93 11.96 14.63
C VAL A 57 -11.66 11.72 15.45
N ARG A 58 -11.40 12.54 16.46
CA ARG A 58 -10.29 12.34 17.40
C ARG A 58 -10.32 10.95 18.04
N ASN A 59 -11.47 10.54 18.57
CA ASN A 59 -11.62 9.24 19.21
C ASN A 59 -11.56 8.08 18.21
N ALA A 60 -11.90 8.30 16.94
CA ALA A 60 -11.70 7.29 15.90
C ALA A 60 -10.21 7.00 15.70
N PHE A 61 -9.39 8.04 15.54
CA PHE A 61 -7.94 7.89 15.39
C PHE A 61 -7.25 7.35 16.65
N LEU A 62 -7.63 7.82 17.86
CA LEU A 62 -7.05 7.27 19.10
C LEU A 62 -7.38 5.80 19.31
N HIS A 63 -8.62 5.41 19.02
CA HIS A 63 -9.00 4.00 19.10
C HIS A 63 -8.20 3.17 18.11
N HIS A 64 -8.10 3.64 16.87
CA HIS A 64 -7.36 2.94 15.85
C HIS A 64 -5.86 2.86 16.20
N GLN A 65 -5.27 3.92 16.76
CA GLN A 65 -3.89 3.89 17.29
C GLN A 65 -3.66 2.79 18.34
N GLU A 66 -4.65 2.50 19.19
CA GLU A 66 -4.57 1.37 20.13
C GLU A 66 -4.65 0.01 19.41
N GLU A 67 -5.50 -0.11 18.39
CA GLU A 67 -5.57 -1.29 17.52
C GLU A 67 -4.23 -1.53 16.79
N THR A 68 -3.68 -0.51 16.12
CA THR A 68 -2.38 -0.54 15.40
C THR A 68 -1.23 -0.98 16.32
N ARG A 69 -1.17 -0.55 17.59
CA ARG A 69 -0.18 -1.05 18.55
C ARG A 69 -0.31 -2.56 18.79
N ASN A 70 -1.53 -3.09 18.80
CA ASN A 70 -1.77 -4.53 18.86
C ASN A 70 -1.41 -5.23 17.54
N HIS A 71 -1.58 -4.56 16.39
CA HIS A 71 -1.21 -5.10 15.08
C HIS A 71 0.32 -5.30 14.99
N VAL A 72 1.11 -4.32 15.44
CA VAL A 72 2.58 -4.44 15.59
C VAL A 72 2.95 -5.67 16.42
N ALA A 73 2.35 -5.83 17.61
CA ALA A 73 2.60 -7.00 18.46
C ALA A 73 2.09 -8.32 17.84
N ARG A 74 1.08 -8.26 16.98
CA ARG A 74 0.55 -9.42 16.25
C ARG A 74 1.49 -9.82 15.11
N LEU A 75 2.09 -8.87 14.41
CA LEU A 75 3.10 -9.15 13.39
C LEU A 75 4.34 -9.82 13.97
N GLU A 76 4.78 -9.43 15.17
CA GLU A 76 5.86 -10.12 15.88
C GLU A 76 5.53 -11.60 16.14
N GLN A 77 4.27 -11.91 16.47
CA GLN A 77 3.78 -13.28 16.57
C GLN A 77 3.74 -13.99 15.21
N VAL A 78 3.39 -13.28 14.13
CA VAL A 78 3.42 -13.81 12.77
C VAL A 78 4.83 -14.21 12.37
N PHE A 79 5.81 -13.31 12.53
CA PHE A 79 7.24 -13.57 12.29
C PHE A 79 7.74 -14.79 13.08
N SER A 80 7.46 -14.81 14.38
CA SER A 80 7.80 -15.93 15.26
C SER A 80 7.18 -17.27 14.78
N SER A 81 5.91 -17.24 14.35
CA SER A 81 5.19 -18.44 13.88
C SER A 81 5.76 -19.07 12.62
N ILE A 82 6.51 -18.30 11.82
CA ILE A 82 7.16 -18.77 10.58
C ILE A 82 8.67 -18.99 10.74
N GLY A 83 9.20 -18.82 11.97
CA GLY A 83 10.61 -19.01 12.30
C GLY A 83 11.53 -17.97 11.69
N VAL A 84 11.08 -16.72 11.59
CA VAL A 84 11.84 -15.56 11.09
C VAL A 84 11.84 -14.49 12.18
N ASP A 85 12.97 -13.81 12.38
CA ASP A 85 13.03 -12.69 13.31
C ASP A 85 12.29 -11.48 12.73
N ALA A 86 11.55 -10.76 13.57
CA ALA A 86 10.90 -9.53 13.16
C ALA A 86 11.96 -8.46 12.84
N GLU A 87 11.88 -7.91 11.64
CA GLU A 87 12.77 -6.86 11.15
C GLU A 87 11.94 -5.88 10.33
N GLU A 88 12.24 -4.59 10.45
CA GLU A 88 11.58 -3.57 9.64
C GLU A 88 12.15 -3.57 8.22
N GLY A 89 11.26 -3.42 7.25
CA GLY A 89 11.61 -3.12 5.87
C GLY A 89 11.65 -1.61 5.64
N SER A 90 11.14 -1.20 4.48
CA SER A 90 10.93 0.21 4.13
C SER A 90 9.75 0.28 3.20
N CYS A 91 8.83 1.23 3.41
CA CYS A 91 7.65 1.34 2.58
C CYS A 91 7.45 2.79 2.11
N ASP A 92 7.99 3.15 0.94
CA ASP A 92 7.81 4.51 0.39
C ASP A 92 6.32 4.87 0.21
N ALA A 93 5.45 3.86 0.04
CA ALA A 93 4.02 4.06 -0.07
C ALA A 93 3.40 4.59 1.24
N ILE A 94 3.73 3.99 2.39
CA ILE A 94 3.20 4.48 3.68
C ILE A 94 3.78 5.84 4.05
N ASP A 95 5.07 6.07 3.77
CA ASP A 95 5.70 7.36 4.04
C ASP A 95 4.99 8.48 3.27
N GLY A 96 4.69 8.26 1.98
CA GLY A 96 3.92 9.22 1.19
C GLY A 96 2.47 9.42 1.66
N LEU A 97 1.84 8.41 2.23
CA LEU A 97 0.48 8.52 2.80
C LEU A 97 0.46 9.25 4.15
N VAL A 98 1.49 9.07 4.97
CA VAL A 98 1.70 9.85 6.20
C VAL A 98 1.96 11.31 5.86
N ASP A 99 2.80 11.58 4.85
CA ASP A 99 3.03 12.94 4.34
C ASP A 99 1.73 13.59 3.80
N ASP A 100 0.88 12.81 3.11
CA ASP A 100 -0.46 13.25 2.70
C ASP A 100 -1.31 13.72 3.90
N ALA A 101 -1.31 12.96 5.00
CA ALA A 101 -2.03 13.33 6.22
C ALA A 101 -1.47 14.61 6.86
N GLN A 102 -0.15 14.77 6.90
CA GLN A 102 0.50 15.98 7.41
C GLN A 102 0.19 17.20 6.55
N ARG A 103 0.15 17.05 5.21
CA ARG A 103 -0.27 18.11 4.29
C ARG A 103 -1.71 18.56 4.50
N VAL A 104 -2.61 17.65 4.87
CA VAL A 104 -3.98 18.07 5.27
C VAL A 104 -3.91 19.01 6.46
N VAL A 105 -3.11 18.71 7.47
CA VAL A 105 -2.98 19.56 8.67
C VAL A 105 -2.40 20.94 8.31
N SER A 106 -1.41 21.01 7.42
CA SER A 106 -0.81 22.29 7.00
C SER A 106 -1.72 23.13 6.10
N ASN A 107 -2.55 22.48 5.27
CA ASN A 107 -3.33 23.13 4.21
C ASN A 107 -4.79 23.36 4.59
N THR A 108 -5.15 23.11 5.86
CA THR A 108 -6.48 23.39 6.41
C THR A 108 -6.39 24.19 7.70
N ASP A 109 -7.39 25.02 7.96
CA ASP A 109 -7.44 25.84 9.17
C ASP A 109 -7.63 24.98 10.42
N SER A 110 -6.93 25.34 11.50
CA SER A 110 -7.05 24.65 12.78
C SER A 110 -8.43 24.80 13.38
N GLY A 111 -9.02 23.68 13.80
CA GLY A 111 -10.39 23.67 14.34
C GLY A 111 -11.49 23.73 13.27
N SER A 112 -11.15 23.59 11.98
CA SER A 112 -12.15 23.48 10.92
C SER A 112 -12.65 22.04 10.76
N LEU A 113 -13.91 21.87 10.39
CA LEU A 113 -14.48 20.59 9.97
C LEU A 113 -13.98 20.19 8.58
N THR A 114 -13.53 21.17 7.79
CA THR A 114 -12.75 20.97 6.57
C THR A 114 -11.48 20.17 6.82
N ARG A 115 -10.77 20.44 7.93
CA ARG A 115 -9.65 19.61 8.38
C ARG A 115 -10.08 18.19 8.71
N ASP A 116 -11.15 18.00 9.47
CA ASP A 116 -11.66 16.65 9.80
C ASP A 116 -12.00 15.85 8.54
N ALA A 117 -12.65 16.48 7.55
CA ALA A 117 -12.94 15.84 6.27
C ALA A 117 -11.65 15.41 5.54
N GLY A 118 -10.65 16.28 5.50
CA GLY A 118 -9.34 15.96 4.93
C GLY A 118 -8.63 14.83 5.68
N LEU A 119 -8.66 14.84 7.01
CA LEU A 119 -8.00 13.84 7.86
C LEU A 119 -8.65 12.47 7.67
N ILE A 120 -9.98 12.43 7.58
CA ILE A 120 -10.72 11.21 7.25
C ILE A 120 -10.27 10.67 5.89
N ILE A 121 -10.21 11.51 4.85
CA ILE A 121 -9.75 11.07 3.52
C ILE A 121 -8.33 10.52 3.59
N ALA A 122 -7.42 11.18 4.30
CA ALA A 122 -6.04 10.72 4.45
C ALA A 122 -5.99 9.37 5.20
N GLY A 123 -6.73 9.24 6.30
CA GLY A 123 -6.87 7.98 7.03
C GLY A 123 -7.36 6.85 6.13
N GLN A 124 -8.46 7.05 5.39
CA GLN A 124 -9.00 6.02 4.49
C GLN A 124 -8.01 5.57 3.40
N LYS A 125 -7.13 6.45 2.91
CA LYS A 125 -6.06 6.05 1.98
C LYS A 125 -5.06 5.10 2.64
N VAL A 126 -4.68 5.35 3.90
CA VAL A 126 -3.83 4.45 4.70
C VAL A 126 -4.54 3.11 4.89
N GLU A 127 -5.80 3.12 5.32
CA GLU A 127 -6.58 1.89 5.50
C GLU A 127 -6.65 1.05 4.22
N HIS A 128 -6.83 1.69 3.05
CA HIS A 128 -6.92 0.97 1.78
C HIS A 128 -5.60 0.34 1.35
N HIS A 129 -4.48 1.00 1.67
CA HIS A 129 -3.15 0.41 1.52
C HIS A 129 -3.02 -0.84 2.41
N GLU A 130 -3.37 -0.74 3.69
CA GLU A 130 -3.25 -1.84 4.65
C GLU A 130 -4.20 -3.00 4.32
N ILE A 131 -5.44 -2.73 3.89
CA ILE A 131 -6.38 -3.75 3.42
C ILE A 131 -5.79 -4.53 2.24
N ALA A 132 -5.12 -3.85 1.30
CA ALA A 132 -4.47 -4.49 0.17
C ALA A 132 -3.27 -5.34 0.59
N SER A 133 -2.39 -4.80 1.45
CA SER A 133 -1.21 -5.50 1.97
C SER A 133 -1.59 -6.73 2.80
N TYR A 134 -2.44 -6.57 3.81
CA TYR A 134 -2.90 -7.69 4.63
C TYR A 134 -3.70 -8.72 3.83
N GLY A 135 -4.56 -8.30 2.89
CA GLY A 135 -5.28 -9.22 2.01
C GLY A 135 -4.34 -10.10 1.18
N SER A 136 -3.26 -9.49 0.68
CA SER A 136 -2.20 -10.20 -0.05
C SER A 136 -1.42 -11.14 0.87
N ALA A 137 -0.99 -10.65 2.05
CA ALA A 137 -0.23 -11.43 3.02
C ALA A 137 -1.01 -12.64 3.56
N VAL A 138 -2.32 -12.52 3.83
CA VAL A 138 -3.19 -13.64 4.20
C VAL A 138 -3.18 -14.71 3.12
N THR A 139 -3.35 -14.31 1.86
CA THR A 139 -3.36 -15.24 0.72
C THR A 139 -2.03 -15.96 0.59
N LEU A 140 -0.92 -15.24 0.69
CA LEU A 140 0.42 -15.82 0.66
C LEU A 140 0.66 -16.80 1.80
N ALA A 141 0.28 -16.43 3.03
CA ALA A 141 0.39 -17.30 4.21
C ALA A 141 -0.39 -18.62 4.03
N GLN A 142 -1.59 -18.56 3.44
CA GLN A 142 -2.40 -19.74 3.15
C GLN A 142 -1.72 -20.66 2.12
N VAL A 143 -1.22 -20.09 1.01
CA VAL A 143 -0.52 -20.84 -0.06
C VAL A 143 0.75 -21.51 0.47
N LEU A 144 1.49 -20.83 1.35
CA LEU A 144 2.71 -21.33 1.96
C LEU A 144 2.45 -22.32 3.12
N GLY A 145 1.19 -22.53 3.52
CA GLY A 145 0.81 -23.43 4.61
C GLY A 145 1.00 -22.86 6.01
N TYR A 146 1.27 -21.55 6.15
CA TYR A 146 1.43 -20.85 7.43
C TYR A 146 0.06 -20.52 8.05
N GLN A 147 -0.66 -21.55 8.48
CA GLN A 147 -2.04 -21.43 8.95
C GLN A 147 -2.20 -20.53 10.19
N GLN A 148 -1.20 -20.48 11.07
CA GLN A 148 -1.23 -19.57 12.22
C GLN A 148 -1.05 -18.11 11.77
N ALA A 149 -0.06 -17.83 10.93
CA ALA A 149 0.15 -16.52 10.35
C ALA A 149 -1.10 -16.03 9.62
N ALA A 150 -1.70 -16.87 8.75
CA ALA A 150 -2.90 -16.52 8.01
C ALA A 150 -4.06 -16.05 8.91
N ARG A 151 -4.31 -16.76 10.03
CA ARG A 151 -5.37 -16.37 10.99
C ARG A 151 -5.08 -15.05 11.70
N LEU A 152 -3.81 -14.83 12.08
CA LEU A 152 -3.40 -13.59 12.76
C LEU A 152 -3.50 -12.40 11.79
N LEU A 153 -3.00 -12.54 10.57
CA LEU A 153 -3.10 -11.51 9.53
C LEU A 153 -4.56 -11.22 9.15
N GLU A 154 -5.42 -12.24 9.09
CA GLU A 154 -6.84 -12.07 8.81
C GLU A 154 -7.56 -11.36 9.95
N GLN A 155 -7.12 -11.52 11.20
CA GLN A 155 -7.63 -10.72 12.30
C GLN A 155 -7.33 -9.24 12.08
N THR A 156 -6.07 -8.87 11.80
CA THR A 156 -5.72 -7.47 11.50
C THR A 156 -6.50 -6.94 10.31
N LEU A 157 -6.56 -7.69 9.21
CA LEU A 157 -7.33 -7.30 8.01
C LEU A 157 -8.78 -6.92 8.31
N ASN A 158 -9.42 -7.60 9.27
CA ASN A 158 -10.79 -7.28 9.66
C ASN A 158 -10.88 -6.05 10.56
N GLU A 159 -9.86 -5.79 11.39
CA GLU A 159 -9.73 -4.57 12.18
C GLU A 159 -9.58 -3.35 11.24
N GLU A 160 -8.72 -3.41 10.21
CA GLU A 160 -8.55 -2.30 9.22
C GLU A 160 -9.84 -2.03 8.43
N LYS A 161 -10.53 -3.09 7.99
CA LYS A 161 -11.83 -2.92 7.32
C LYS A 161 -12.87 -2.25 8.22
N ASN A 162 -12.80 -2.47 9.53
CA ASN A 162 -13.71 -1.82 10.47
C ASN A 162 -13.31 -0.36 10.72
N ALA A 163 -12.02 -0.06 10.76
CA ALA A 163 -11.49 1.30 10.86
C ALA A 163 -11.92 2.15 9.64
N ASP A 164 -11.70 1.68 8.41
CA ASP A 164 -12.18 2.35 7.18
C ASP A 164 -13.71 2.56 7.18
N LYS A 165 -14.46 1.55 7.62
CA LYS A 165 -15.92 1.67 7.73
C LYS A 165 -16.34 2.73 8.75
N LYS A 166 -15.62 2.85 9.87
CA LYS A 166 -15.86 3.86 10.91
C LYS A 166 -15.58 5.26 10.37
N LEU A 167 -14.46 5.44 9.65
CA LEU A 167 -14.12 6.68 8.96
C LEU A 167 -15.18 7.07 7.91
N THR A 168 -15.62 6.11 7.09
CA THR A 168 -16.73 6.29 6.13
C THR A 168 -17.99 6.77 6.83
N THR A 169 -18.35 6.13 7.95
CA THR A 169 -19.55 6.50 8.72
C THR A 169 -19.47 7.93 9.25
N LEU A 170 -18.30 8.38 9.72
CA LEU A 170 -18.08 9.75 10.17
C LEU A 170 -18.19 10.76 9.01
N ALA A 171 -17.59 10.42 7.87
CA ALA A 171 -17.64 11.21 6.64
C ALA A 171 -19.09 11.47 6.20
N GLU A 172 -19.90 10.40 6.13
CA GLU A 172 -21.28 10.43 5.65
C GLU A 172 -22.26 11.04 6.65
N SER A 173 -22.02 10.87 7.96
CA SER A 173 -23.00 11.23 9.00
C SER A 173 -23.08 12.74 9.24
N PHE A 174 -21.96 13.40 9.49
CA PHE A 174 -21.98 14.82 9.82
C PHE A 174 -20.76 15.60 9.34
N VAL A 175 -19.60 14.97 9.19
CA VAL A 175 -18.35 15.70 8.91
C VAL A 175 -18.44 16.41 7.56
N ASN A 176 -18.70 15.69 6.46
CA ASN A 176 -18.79 16.30 5.13
C ASN A 176 -19.96 17.28 5.02
N SER A 177 -21.11 16.95 5.59
CA SER A 177 -22.28 17.83 5.56
C SER A 177 -22.01 19.15 6.27
N ARG A 178 -21.35 19.14 7.44
CA ARG A 178 -21.06 20.37 8.19
C ARG A 178 -19.87 21.12 7.60
N ALA A 179 -18.83 20.43 7.14
CA ALA A 179 -17.71 21.04 6.42
C ALA A 179 -18.18 21.82 5.18
N SER A 180 -19.17 21.31 4.44
CA SER A 180 -19.75 22.01 3.28
C SER A 180 -20.42 23.35 3.60
N SER A 181 -20.75 23.58 4.87
CA SER A 181 -21.38 24.81 5.36
C SER A 181 -20.41 25.76 6.07
N GLU A 182 -19.13 25.38 6.18
CA GLU A 182 -18.09 26.29 6.66
C GLU A 182 -17.83 27.38 5.63
N ASP A 183 -17.79 28.62 6.09
CA ASP A 183 -17.53 29.76 5.22
C ASP A 183 -16.13 29.59 4.63
N SER A 184 -16.05 29.48 3.30
CA SER A 184 -14.81 29.23 2.56
C SER A 184 -13.92 30.48 2.58
N GLY A 185 -13.36 30.78 3.75
CA GLY A 185 -12.31 31.76 3.95
C GLY A 185 -10.98 31.25 3.39
N SER A 186 -10.93 31.00 2.07
CA SER A 186 -9.73 30.88 1.23
C SER A 186 -8.43 30.46 1.96
N SER A 187 -8.24 29.18 2.28
CA SER A 187 -6.91 28.71 2.70
C SER A 187 -6.57 27.27 2.36
N TYR A 188 -7.28 26.61 1.42
CA TYR A 188 -6.65 25.50 0.70
C TYR A 188 -5.49 26.08 -0.12
N ARG A 189 -4.31 26.11 0.50
CA ARG A 189 -3.06 26.47 -0.17
C ARG A 189 -2.72 25.27 -1.05
N ASN A 190 -2.94 25.42 -2.34
CA ASN A 190 -2.26 24.58 -3.30
C ASN A 190 -0.78 24.91 -3.15
N ASP A 191 -0.01 24.00 -2.58
CA ASP A 191 1.43 24.05 -2.72
C ASP A 191 1.70 23.82 -4.21
N ASP A 192 1.85 24.91 -4.96
CA ASP A 192 2.30 24.91 -6.36
C ASP A 192 3.76 24.38 -6.49
N ASP A 193 4.36 23.89 -5.40
CA ASP A 193 5.60 23.13 -5.36
C ASP A 193 5.33 21.62 -5.48
N ALA A 194 4.46 21.23 -6.42
CA ALA A 194 4.43 19.88 -6.94
C ALA A 194 5.71 19.63 -7.75
N ASP A 195 6.81 19.39 -7.04
CA ASP A 195 8.03 18.84 -7.62
C ASP A 195 7.69 17.49 -8.28
N ASP A 196 7.54 17.56 -9.60
CA ASP A 196 7.83 16.51 -10.57
C ASP A 196 6.99 15.22 -10.49
N PHE A 197 5.67 15.34 -10.72
CA PHE A 197 4.83 14.20 -11.10
C PHE A 197 5.25 13.55 -12.44
N ASN A 198 6.24 14.13 -13.16
CA ASN A 198 6.82 13.58 -14.38
C ASN A 198 7.97 12.57 -14.12
N LYS A 199 8.30 12.26 -12.86
CA LYS A 199 9.38 11.30 -12.54
C LYS A 199 8.97 9.83 -12.62
N TRP A 200 7.68 9.52 -12.53
CA TRP A 200 7.18 8.18 -12.86
C TRP A 200 7.04 8.09 -14.37
N GLY A 201 8.11 7.63 -15.03
CA GLY A 201 8.20 7.54 -16.49
C GLY A 201 6.93 6.95 -17.09
N VAL A 202 6.07 7.84 -17.61
CA VAL A 202 4.80 7.50 -18.21
C VAL A 202 5.09 6.58 -19.39
N VAL A 203 4.60 5.35 -19.30
CA VAL A 203 4.65 4.40 -20.40
C VAL A 203 3.39 4.61 -21.21
N ASN A 204 3.55 4.88 -22.49
CA ASN A 204 2.43 4.92 -23.42
C ASN A 204 1.70 3.57 -23.42
N PRO A 205 0.41 3.53 -23.81
CA PRO A 205 -0.35 2.29 -23.96
C PRO A 205 0.30 1.26 -24.90
N ASP A 206 1.24 1.69 -25.74
CA ASP A 206 2.00 0.86 -26.67
C ASP A 206 3.35 0.36 -26.11
N GLY A 207 3.67 0.66 -24.85
CA GLY A 207 4.91 0.24 -24.19
C GLY A 207 6.12 1.15 -24.43
N THR A 208 5.96 2.28 -25.13
CA THR A 208 7.05 3.26 -25.31
C THR A 208 7.12 4.24 -24.15
N ARG A 209 8.32 4.69 -23.78
CA ARG A 209 8.49 5.78 -22.79
C ARG A 209 8.38 7.12 -23.50
N TYR A 210 7.79 8.13 -22.87
CA TYR A 210 7.88 9.50 -23.37
C TYR A 210 9.35 9.92 -23.43
N ASP A 211 9.83 10.19 -24.64
CA ASP A 211 11.19 10.70 -24.85
C ASP A 211 11.27 12.12 -24.26
N ASP A 212 12.09 12.27 -23.21
CA ASP A 212 12.47 13.54 -22.63
C ASP A 212 13.18 14.41 -23.69
N PRO A 213 12.59 15.52 -24.15
CA PRO A 213 13.18 16.35 -25.20
C PRO A 213 14.44 17.11 -24.74
N THR A 214 14.83 17.00 -23.46
CA THR A 214 16.04 17.65 -22.92
C THR A 214 17.24 16.72 -22.80
N ARG A 215 17.11 15.42 -23.14
CA ARG A 215 18.21 14.47 -23.01
C ARG A 215 18.87 14.16 -24.35
N SER A 216 19.99 14.85 -24.59
CA SER A 216 20.93 14.58 -25.68
C SER A 216 21.25 13.09 -25.81
N SER A 217 21.06 12.58 -27.03
CA SER A 217 21.29 11.23 -27.53
C SER A 217 22.54 10.53 -26.99
N ASN A 218 22.37 9.31 -26.47
CA ASN A 218 23.17 8.13 -26.82
C ASN A 218 22.74 6.92 -25.96
N SER A 219 21.94 6.01 -26.52
CA SER A 219 22.05 4.58 -26.19
C SER A 219 21.33 3.74 -27.23
N THR A 220 22.06 2.77 -27.79
CA THR A 220 21.65 1.84 -28.83
C THR A 220 20.55 0.89 -28.33
N GLY A 221 19.31 1.14 -28.77
CA GLY A 221 18.18 0.25 -28.55
C GLY A 221 18.32 -1.05 -29.34
N THR A 222 18.33 -2.18 -28.63
CA THR A 222 18.15 -3.51 -29.24
C THR A 222 16.64 -3.75 -29.31
N THR A 223 16.08 -3.83 -30.52
CA THR A 223 14.64 -4.00 -30.74
C THR A 223 14.24 -5.47 -30.59
N TYR A 224 13.21 -5.73 -29.79
CA TYR A 224 12.54 -7.02 -29.70
C TYR A 224 11.44 -7.09 -30.78
N SER A 225 11.60 -7.97 -31.76
CA SER A 225 10.68 -8.14 -32.90
C SER A 225 9.66 -9.24 -32.60
N GLY A 226 8.46 -8.87 -32.14
CA GLY A 226 7.30 -9.75 -32.05
C GLY A 226 6.58 -9.83 -33.39
N ASN A 227 6.64 -10.99 -34.03
CA ASN A 227 6.07 -11.27 -35.35
C ASN A 227 4.54 -11.46 -35.27
N THR A 228 3.77 -10.60 -35.93
CA THR A 228 2.33 -10.80 -36.16
C THR A 228 2.08 -11.39 -37.53
N SER A 229 1.27 -12.46 -37.59
CA SER A 229 0.20 -12.71 -38.59
C SER A 229 0.13 -14.18 -39.00
N THR A 230 -1.03 -14.81 -38.83
CA THR A 230 -1.81 -15.36 -39.96
C THR A 230 -3.23 -15.78 -39.51
N PRO A 231 -4.25 -15.75 -40.40
CA PRO A 231 -5.65 -15.66 -40.00
C PRO A 231 -6.53 -16.90 -40.30
N LEU A 232 -7.61 -17.00 -39.53
CA LEU A 232 -8.98 -17.51 -39.78
C LEU A 232 -9.25 -18.75 -40.66
N ALA A 233 -9.97 -19.71 -40.08
CA ALA A 233 -11.07 -20.43 -40.75
C ALA A 233 -12.13 -20.85 -39.72
N GLY A 234 -13.39 -20.46 -39.97
CA GLY A 234 -14.55 -20.91 -39.19
C GLY A 234 -15.14 -22.23 -39.68
N THR A 235 -16.03 -22.83 -38.89
CA THR A 235 -17.44 -23.13 -39.24
C THR A 235 -18.12 -23.96 -38.14
N SER A 236 -19.34 -23.52 -37.80
CA SER A 236 -20.59 -24.26 -37.49
C SER A 236 -20.68 -25.43 -36.50
N GLY A 237 -21.67 -25.30 -35.59
CA GLY A 237 -22.65 -26.30 -35.10
C GLY A 237 -22.11 -27.59 -34.46
N ILE A 238 -22.53 -28.02 -33.27
CA ILE A 238 -23.86 -28.09 -32.63
C ILE A 238 -23.67 -27.88 -31.14
#